data_AF-A0A0C3F1I0-F1
#
_entry.id   AF-A0A0C3F1I0-F1
#
_cell.length_a   1.000
_cell.length_b   1.000
_cell.length_c   1.000
_cell.angle_alpha   90.00
_cell.angle_beta   90.00
_cell.angle_gamma   90.00
#
_symmetry.space_group_name_H-M   'P 1'
#
loop_
_entity.id
_entity.type
_entity.pdbx_description
1 polymer ?
#
loop_
_entity_poly.entity_id
_entity_poly.type
_entity_poly.pdbx_seq_one_letter_code
_entity_poly.pdbx_strand_id
1 'polypeptide(L)'
;MSSALCANCGYTTANGIQLPTTPVPDLIQGARGVYVASESEAQLINDTISSAQADISQLDGEIHRLQALLDDLIHKRDALQTYTYSHAALIAPIGRLPPEILSEIFSQSCQDKQGSRKARLNKVPLLLGSVCSRWRTIALSTAQLW
;
A
#
# COMPACT_ATOMS: atom_id res chain seq x y z
N MET A 1 15.45 -13.60 29.65
CA MET A 1 15.24 -13.91 28.23
C MET A 1 13.77 -14.21 28.05
N SER A 2 12.98 -13.24 27.61
CA SER A 2 11.53 -13.42 27.45
C SER A 2 11.18 -13.11 26.02
N SER A 3 11.03 -14.13 25.19
CA SER A 3 10.47 -14.02 23.84
C SER A 3 8.97 -13.76 24.00
N ALA A 4 8.48 -12.65 23.47
CA ALA A 4 7.04 -12.41 23.42
C ALA A 4 6.48 -13.10 22.18
N LEU A 5 5.71 -14.17 22.36
CA LEU A 5 4.90 -14.75 21.30
C LEU A 5 3.74 -13.80 21.03
N CYS A 6 3.55 -13.38 19.78
CA CYS A 6 2.31 -12.73 19.38
C CYS A 6 1.19 -13.77 19.41
N ALA A 7 0.26 -13.65 20.37
CA ALA A 7 -0.84 -14.59 20.56
C ALA A 7 -1.80 -14.71 19.36
N ASN A 8 -1.73 -13.78 18.40
CA ASN A 8 -2.66 -13.72 17.28
C ASN A 8 -2.11 -14.29 15.96
N CYS A 9 -0.78 -14.38 15.81
CA CYS A 9 -0.15 -14.96 14.61
C CYS A 9 0.95 -15.99 14.90
N GLY A 10 1.25 -16.26 16.19
CA GLY A 10 2.31 -17.19 16.60
C GLY A 10 3.73 -16.68 16.31
N TYR A 11 3.87 -15.47 15.76
CA TYR A 11 5.17 -14.88 15.47
C TYR A 11 5.87 -14.49 16.78
N THR A 12 7.05 -15.06 17.00
CA THR A 12 7.90 -14.69 18.14
C THR A 12 8.77 -13.52 17.68
N THR A 13 8.53 -12.31 18.21
CA THR A 13 9.56 -11.27 18.04
C THR A 13 10.71 -11.69 18.92
N ALA A 14 11.82 -12.11 18.31
CA ALA A 14 13.09 -12.25 19.01
C ALA A 14 13.38 -10.89 19.65
N ASN A 15 13.12 -10.79 20.94
CA ASN A 15 13.34 -9.59 21.73
C ASN A 15 14.83 -9.27 21.68
N GLY A 16 15.18 -8.16 21.05
CA GLY A 16 16.53 -7.61 20.96
C GLY A 16 17.39 -8.30 19.90
N ILE A 17 17.68 -7.60 18.81
CA ILE A 17 18.81 -7.95 17.94
C ILE A 17 20.06 -7.82 18.82
N GLN A 18 20.57 -8.93 19.35
CA GLN A 18 21.85 -8.96 20.03
C GLN A 18 22.92 -8.91 18.96
N LEU A 19 23.43 -7.71 18.68
CA LEU A 19 24.58 -7.54 17.79
C LEU A 19 25.76 -8.37 18.35
N PRO A 20 26.46 -9.15 17.51
CA PRO A 20 27.69 -9.80 17.91
C PRO A 20 28.63 -8.76 18.53
N THR A 21 29.09 -9.00 19.76
CA THR A 21 30.03 -8.09 20.41
C THR A 21 31.36 -8.21 19.69
N THR A 22 31.94 -7.09 19.24
CA THR A 22 33.22 -7.11 18.53
C THR A 22 34.29 -7.78 19.40
N PRO A 23 35.02 -8.78 18.87
CA PRO A 23 36.12 -9.38 19.61
C PRO A 23 37.29 -8.43 19.81
N VAL A 24 37.32 -7.31 19.08
CA VAL A 24 38.40 -6.32 19.07
C VAL A 24 37.84 -4.89 19.23
N PRO A 25 37.31 -4.52 20.41
CA PRO A 25 36.65 -3.23 20.63
C PRO A 25 37.59 -2.03 20.38
N ASP A 26 38.84 -2.17 20.81
CA ASP A 26 39.85 -1.11 20.75
C ASP A 26 40.31 -0.79 19.31
N LEU A 27 40.11 -1.71 18.37
CA LEU A 27 40.46 -1.52 16.96
C LEU A 27 39.43 -0.68 16.19
N ILE A 28 38.16 -0.71 16.62
CA ILE A 28 37.08 -0.01 15.92
C ILE A 28 36.97 1.46 16.39
N GLN A 29 37.41 1.77 17.61
CA GLN A 29 37.17 3.08 18.23
C GLN A 29 38.38 4.05 18.21
N GLY A 30 39.59 3.61 17.79
CA GLY A 30 40.81 4.41 18.03
C GLY A 30 42.01 4.30 17.08
N ALA A 31 41.95 3.63 15.92
CA ALA A 31 43.15 3.47 15.09
C ALA A 31 43.48 4.72 14.23
N ARG A 32 44.42 5.56 14.70
CA ARG A 32 45.12 6.60 13.90
C ARG A 32 46.32 6.05 13.10
N GLY A 33 46.44 4.73 12.94
CA GLY A 33 47.55 4.10 12.23
C GLY A 33 47.15 2.78 11.55
N VAL A 34 47.95 2.33 10.59
CA VAL A 34 47.79 1.05 9.87
C VAL A 34 48.15 -0.08 10.84
N TYR A 35 47.17 -0.54 11.61
CA TYR A 35 47.29 -1.74 12.44
C TYR A 35 46.96 -2.97 11.59
N VAL A 36 47.82 -3.99 11.63
CA VAL A 36 47.64 -5.26 10.94
C VAL A 36 47.29 -6.30 12.00
N ALA A 37 46.10 -6.89 11.91
CA ALA A 37 45.63 -7.92 12.84
C ALA A 37 46.54 -9.14 12.80
N SER A 38 46.79 -9.75 13.97
CA SER A 38 47.43 -11.06 14.05
C SER A 38 46.56 -12.15 13.41
N GLU A 39 47.15 -13.29 13.08
CA GLU A 39 46.43 -14.41 12.47
C GLU A 39 45.27 -14.93 13.35
N SER A 40 45.46 -14.93 14.67
CA SER A 40 44.40 -15.26 15.63
C SER A 40 43.27 -14.23 15.68
N GLU A 41 43.59 -12.93 15.60
CA GLU A 41 42.58 -11.87 15.56
C GLU A 41 41.82 -11.87 14.23
N ALA A 42 42.52 -12.11 13.12
CA ALA A 42 41.91 -12.26 11.81
C ALA A 42 40.92 -13.43 11.78
N GLN A 43 41.27 -14.57 12.40
CA GLN A 43 40.36 -15.71 12.51
C GLN A 43 39.10 -15.35 13.32
N LEU A 44 39.27 -14.72 14.47
CA LEU A 44 38.16 -14.33 15.35
C LEU A 44 37.22 -13.30 14.69
N ILE A 45 37.78 -12.38 13.89
CA ILE A 45 37.03 -11.44 13.06
C ILE A 45 36.25 -12.18 11.98
N ASN A 46 36.87 -13.12 11.27
CA ASN A 46 36.20 -13.90 10.22
C ASN A 46 35.06 -14.77 10.77
N ASP A 47 35.23 -15.37 11.95
CA ASP A 47 34.18 -16.16 12.60
C ASP A 47 32.99 -15.26 12.98
N THR A 48 33.28 -14.06 13.50
CA THR A 48 32.25 -13.05 13.83
C THR A 48 31.50 -12.58 12.59
N ILE A 49 32.21 -12.32 11.48
CA ILE A 49 31.62 -11.94 10.19
C ILE A 49 30.72 -13.07 9.67
N SER A 50 31.21 -14.31 9.73
CA SER A 50 30.45 -15.49 9.27
C SER A 50 29.17 -15.69 10.06
N SER A 51 29.23 -15.53 11.39
CA SER A 51 28.03 -15.56 12.25
C SER A 51 27.05 -14.45 11.88
N ALA A 52 27.53 -13.21 11.72
CA ALA A 52 26.68 -12.08 11.35
C ALA A 52 26.03 -12.27 9.96
N GLN A 53 26.75 -12.83 9.00
CA GLN A 53 26.21 -13.14 7.67
C GLN A 53 25.13 -14.22 7.71
N ALA A 54 25.29 -15.24 8.57
CA ALA A 54 24.27 -16.26 8.77
C ALA A 54 22.99 -15.65 9.39
N ASP A 55 23.14 -14.78 10.39
CA ASP A 55 22.01 -14.07 11.01
C ASP A 55 21.27 -13.17 10.01
N ILE A 56 22.02 -12.42 9.18
CA ILE A 56 21.44 -11.60 8.10
C ILE A 56 20.64 -12.49 7.13
N SER A 57 21.22 -13.61 6.70
CA SER A 57 20.55 -14.51 5.76
C SER A 57 19.26 -15.10 6.35
N GLN A 58 19.25 -15.39 7.65
CA GLN A 58 18.05 -15.83 8.35
C GLN A 58 16.99 -14.72 8.42
N LEU A 59 17.39 -13.49 8.76
CA LEU A 59 16.50 -12.34 8.81
C LEU A 59 15.90 -12.03 7.44
N ASP A 60 16.72 -12.06 6.38
CA ASP A 60 16.26 -11.87 5.02
C ASP A 60 15.21 -12.94 4.66
N GLY A 61 15.46 -14.21 4.98
CA GLY A 61 14.47 -15.27 4.76
C GLY A 61 13.13 -15.00 5.45
N GLU A 62 13.15 -14.52 6.69
CA GLU A 62 11.94 -14.18 7.43
C GLU A 62 11.23 -12.94 6.86
N ILE A 63 11.99 -11.93 6.42
CA ILE A 63 11.45 -10.76 5.73
C ILE A 63 10.71 -11.20 4.46
N HIS A 64 11.33 -12.03 3.62
CA HIS A 64 10.70 -12.52 2.40
C HIS A 64 9.42 -13.32 2.70
N ARG A 65 9.44 -14.17 3.74
CA ARG A 65 8.27 -14.93 4.18
C ARG A 65 7.12 -14.03 4.59
N LEU A 66 7.38 -13.00 5.41
CA LEU A 66 6.37 -12.07 5.88
C LEU A 66 5.85 -11.15 4.77
N GLN A 67 6.72 -10.73 3.84
CA GLN A 67 6.31 -9.98 2.65
C GLN A 67 5.35 -10.79 1.79
N ALA A 68 5.65 -12.06 1.51
CA ALA A 68 4.77 -12.93 0.73
C ALA A 68 3.38 -13.11 1.39
N LEU A 69 3.34 -13.25 2.72
CA LEU A 69 2.07 -13.31 3.46
C LEU A 69 1.30 -11.99 3.40
N LEU A 70 1.99 -10.86 3.49
CA LEU A 70 1.36 -9.55 3.37
C LEU A 70 0.76 -9.35 1.97
N ASP A 71 1.48 -9.76 0.93
CA ASP A 71 1.04 -9.66 -0.46
C ASP A 71 -0.24 -10.50 -0.69
N ASP A 72 -0.30 -11.74 -0.19
CA ASP A 72 -1.50 -12.57 -0.27
C ASP A 72 -2.71 -11.92 0.42
N LEU A 73 -2.51 -11.36 1.61
CA LEU A 73 -3.56 -10.66 2.35
C LEU A 73 -4.04 -9.40 1.62
N ILE A 74 -3.12 -8.64 1.01
CA ILE A 74 -3.45 -7.47 0.17
C ILE A 74 -4.28 -7.92 -1.03
N HIS A 75 -3.86 -8.96 -1.74
CA HIS A 75 -4.60 -9.50 -2.88
C HIS A 75 -6.01 -9.94 -2.49
N LYS A 76 -6.15 -10.65 -1.36
CA LYS A 76 -7.46 -11.08 -0.86
C LYS A 76 -8.36 -9.91 -0.48
N ARG A 77 -7.80 -8.90 0.20
CA ARG A 77 -8.53 -7.67 0.55
C ARG A 77 -9.03 -6.97 -0.72
N ASP A 78 -8.16 -6.78 -1.70
CA ASP A 78 -8.49 -6.05 -2.92
C ASP A 78 -9.56 -6.79 -3.73
N ALA A 79 -9.49 -8.12 -3.83
CA ALA A 79 -10.52 -8.95 -4.44
C ALA A 79 -11.89 -8.79 -3.75
N LEU A 80 -11.91 -8.81 -2.40
CA LEU A 80 -13.14 -8.61 -1.62
C LEU A 80 -13.69 -7.19 -1.75
N GLN A 81 -12.81 -6.19 -1.88
CA GLN A 81 -13.22 -4.81 -2.10
C GLN A 81 -13.88 -4.65 -3.47
N THR A 82 -13.32 -5.23 -4.53
CA THR A 82 -13.94 -5.27 -5.87
C THR A 82 -15.28 -6.02 -5.86
N TYR A 83 -15.34 -7.18 -5.20
CA TYR A 83 -16.58 -7.93 -5.02
C TYR A 83 -17.65 -7.09 -4.34
N THR A 84 -17.32 -6.45 -3.22
CA THR A 84 -18.26 -5.62 -2.46
C THR A 84 -18.73 -4.41 -3.26
N TYR A 85 -17.81 -3.72 -3.94
CA TYR A 85 -18.12 -2.56 -4.77
C TYR A 85 -19.11 -2.91 -5.90
N SER A 86 -18.84 -4.00 -6.62
CA SER A 86 -19.72 -4.43 -7.72
C SER A 86 -21.13 -4.78 -7.24
N HIS A 87 -21.27 -5.44 -6.09
CA HIS A 87 -22.57 -5.78 -5.52
C HIS A 87 -23.29 -4.54 -4.95
N ALA A 88 -22.56 -3.65 -4.28
CA ALA A 88 -23.11 -2.38 -3.79
C ALA A 88 -23.65 -1.53 -4.95
N ALA A 89 -22.96 -1.52 -6.09
CA ALA A 89 -23.41 -0.80 -7.30
C ALA A 89 -24.76 -1.34 -7.84
N LEU A 90 -25.02 -2.65 -7.74
CA LEU A 90 -26.29 -3.26 -8.19
C LEU A 90 -27.49 -2.82 -7.34
N ILE A 91 -27.28 -2.52 -6.07
CA ILE A 91 -28.34 -2.08 -5.15
C ILE A 91 -28.37 -0.57 -4.93
N ALA A 92 -27.45 0.17 -5.55
CA ALA A 92 -27.37 1.61 -5.41
C ALA A 92 -28.69 2.28 -5.87
N PRO A 93 -29.30 3.15 -5.04
CA PRO A 93 -30.58 3.79 -5.37
C PRO A 93 -30.55 4.54 -6.71
N ILE A 94 -29.40 5.15 -7.04
CA ILE A 94 -29.20 5.89 -8.29
C ILE A 94 -29.31 5.01 -9.55
N GLY A 95 -29.05 3.71 -9.41
CA GLY A 95 -29.29 2.70 -10.45
C GLY A 95 -30.76 2.29 -10.59
N ARG A 96 -31.68 2.79 -9.75
CA ARG A 96 -33.12 2.50 -9.84
C ARG A 96 -33.95 3.72 -10.21
N LEU A 97 -33.35 4.90 -10.21
CA LEU A 97 -34.05 6.14 -10.56
C LEU A 97 -34.54 6.10 -12.02
N PRO A 98 -35.80 6.48 -12.29
CA PRO A 98 -36.26 6.67 -13.66
C PRO A 98 -35.35 7.65 -14.42
N PRO A 99 -35.21 7.50 -15.75
CA PRO A 99 -34.36 8.37 -16.55
C PRO A 99 -34.73 9.85 -16.41
N GLU A 100 -36.01 10.17 -16.22
CA GLU A 100 -36.51 11.54 -16.03
C GLU A 100 -35.95 12.18 -14.76
N ILE A 101 -35.90 11.42 -13.66
CA ILE A 101 -35.36 11.90 -12.38
C ILE A 101 -33.84 12.09 -12.48
N LEU A 102 -33.14 11.18 -13.18
CA LEU A 102 -31.71 11.33 -13.44
C LEU A 102 -31.42 12.54 -14.33
N SER A 103 -32.20 12.76 -15.38
CA SER A 103 -32.10 13.94 -16.25
C SER A 103 -32.31 15.24 -15.48
N GLU A 104 -33.30 15.28 -14.58
CA GLU A 104 -33.53 16.45 -13.72
C GLU A 104 -32.32 16.71 -12.80
N ILE A 105 -31.79 15.66 -12.14
CA ILE A 105 -30.57 15.78 -11.31
C ILE A 105 -29.39 16.31 -12.14
N PHE A 106 -29.21 15.80 -13.37
CA PHE A 106 -28.17 16.26 -14.28
C PHE A 106 -28.35 17.74 -14.64
N SER A 107 -29.58 18.16 -14.95
CA SER A 107 -29.92 19.54 -15.26
C SER A 107 -29.61 20.48 -14.09
N GLN A 108 -29.95 20.09 -12.86
CA GLN A 108 -29.61 20.86 -11.65
C GLN A 108 -28.10 20.93 -11.42
N SER A 109 -27.37 19.86 -11.72
CA SER A 109 -25.89 19.81 -11.61
C SER A 109 -25.21 20.77 -12.60
N CYS A 110 -25.86 21.06 -13.73
CA CYS A 110 -25.40 22.06 -14.70
C CYS A 110 -25.72 23.51 -14.27
N GLN A 111 -26.60 23.72 -13.28
CA GLN A 111 -27.15 25.04 -12.92
C GLN A 111 -26.42 25.78 -11.76
N ASP A 112 -25.56 25.13 -10.95
CA ASP A 112 -24.87 25.73 -9.78
C ASP A 112 -23.36 26.01 -10.09
N LYS A 113 -22.68 27.15 -9.87
CA LYS A 113 -22.92 28.50 -9.34
C LYS A 113 -21.79 29.44 -9.84
N GLN A 114 -22.14 30.63 -10.32
CA GLN A 114 -21.48 31.92 -10.04
C GLN A 114 -19.95 32.08 -10.14
N GLY A 115 -19.28 31.50 -11.14
CA GLY A 115 -17.88 31.84 -11.40
C GLY A 115 -17.35 31.28 -12.70
N SER A 116 -17.14 32.16 -13.69
CA SER A 116 -16.60 31.90 -15.03
C SER A 116 -17.56 31.19 -16.02
N ARG A 117 -18.40 32.01 -16.65
CA ARG A 117 -19.30 31.71 -17.78
C ARG A 117 -18.60 31.13 -19.03
N LYS A 118 -17.27 30.94 -19.00
CA LYS A 118 -16.44 30.49 -20.13
C LYS A 118 -15.74 29.14 -19.92
N ALA A 119 -15.69 28.58 -18.70
CA ALA A 119 -14.93 27.33 -18.43
C ALA A 119 -15.79 26.06 -18.28
N ARG A 120 -17.12 26.19 -18.18
CA ARG A 120 -18.02 25.08 -17.80
C ARG A 120 -18.93 24.54 -18.90
N LEU A 121 -19.02 25.19 -20.05
CA LEU A 121 -20.08 24.95 -21.04
C LEU A 121 -20.10 23.54 -21.67
N ASN A 122 -19.05 22.74 -21.58
CA ASN A 122 -19.03 21.41 -22.21
C ASN A 122 -18.47 20.28 -21.32
N LYS A 123 -18.11 20.54 -20.06
CA LYS A 123 -17.44 19.49 -19.23
C LYS A 123 -18.41 18.65 -18.42
N VAL A 124 -19.52 19.23 -17.95
CA VAL A 124 -20.43 18.52 -17.03
C VAL A 124 -21.18 17.37 -17.72
N PRO A 125 -21.79 17.54 -18.91
CA PRO A 125 -22.44 16.42 -19.60
C PRO A 125 -21.45 15.31 -19.99
N LEU A 126 -20.24 15.70 -20.40
CA LEU A 126 -19.16 14.75 -20.69
C LEU A 126 -18.68 14.00 -19.43
N LEU A 127 -18.61 14.67 -18.28
CA LEU A 127 -18.26 14.08 -16.99
C LEU A 127 -19.36 13.13 -16.49
N LEU A 128 -20.63 13.51 -16.63
CA LEU A 128 -21.75 12.63 -16.31
C LEU A 128 -21.73 11.39 -17.22
N GLY A 129 -21.43 11.58 -18.50
CA GLY A 129 -21.25 10.50 -19.46
C GLY A 129 -20.03 9.61 -19.24
N SER A 130 -19.07 9.98 -18.39
CA SER A 130 -17.93 9.11 -18.05
C SER A 130 -18.20 8.17 -16.87
N VAL A 131 -19.27 8.41 -16.10
CA VAL A 131 -19.63 7.62 -14.90
C VAL A 131 -20.02 6.18 -15.28
N CYS A 132 -20.98 5.98 -16.17
CA CYS A 132 -21.37 4.67 -16.68
C CYS A 132 -22.14 4.77 -18.01
N SER A 133 -22.37 3.63 -18.68
CA SER A 133 -23.09 3.56 -19.97
C SER A 133 -24.52 4.11 -19.89
N ARG A 134 -25.23 3.86 -18.79
CA ARG A 134 -26.59 4.36 -18.57
C ARG A 134 -26.61 5.89 -18.43
N TRP A 135 -25.72 6.45 -17.62
CA TRP A 135 -25.63 7.91 -17.45
C TRP A 135 -25.28 8.59 -18.76
N ARG A 136 -24.37 8.00 -19.54
CA ARG A 136 -24.05 8.48 -20.89
C ARG A 136 -25.26 8.49 -21.81
N THR A 137 -26.03 7.40 -21.82
CA THR A 137 -27.24 7.28 -22.64
C THR A 137 -28.25 8.37 -22.28
N ILE A 138 -28.51 8.55 -20.98
CA ILE A 138 -29.44 9.56 -20.47
C ILE A 138 -28.93 10.99 -20.75
N ALA A 139 -27.64 11.25 -20.56
CA ALA A 139 -27.05 12.55 -20.80
C ALA A 139 -27.08 12.94 -22.30
N LEU A 140 -26.85 11.98 -23.19
CA LEU A 140 -26.93 12.19 -24.64
C LEU A 140 -28.39 12.35 -25.12
N SER A 141 -29.36 11.68 -24.48
CA SER A 141 -30.77 11.82 -24.82
C SER A 141 -31.42 13.08 -24.23
N THR A 142 -30.76 13.76 -23.30
CA THR A 142 -31.30 14.97 -22.64
C THR A 142 -30.76 16.22 -23.31
N ALA A 143 -31.47 16.74 -24.31
CA ALA A 143 -31.05 17.91 -25.10
C ALA A 143 -30.77 19.16 -24.25
N GLN A 144 -31.43 19.31 -23.09
CA GLN A 144 -31.25 20.45 -22.18
C GLN A 144 -29.87 20.52 -21.49
N LEU A 145 -29.05 19.46 -21.59
CA LEU A 145 -27.70 19.42 -21.02
C LEU A 145 -26.62 20.00 -21.95
N TRP A 146 -26.95 20.23 -23.23
CA TRP A 146 -26.03 20.71 -24.28
C TRP A 146 -26.38 22.13 -24.71
#